data_AF-A0A848JRY9-F1
#
_entry.id   AF-A0A848JRY9-F1
#
_cell.length_a   1.000
_cell.length_b   1.000
_cell.length_c   1.000
_cell.angle_alpha   90.00
_cell.angle_beta   90.00
_cell.angle_gamma   90.00
#
_symmetry.space_group_name_H-M   'P 1'
#
loop_
_entity.id
_entity.type
_entity.pdbx_description
1 polymer ?
#
loop_
_entity_poly.entity_id
_entity_poly.type
_entity_poly.pdbx_seq_one_letter_code
_entity_poly.pdbx_strand_id
1 'polypeptide(L)'
;MIEQIMYFMLGVLIATLVALLVLPAVWHRAVRLTTKRVEAAVPISIFEVQADKDQQRAFFALNQRRLELQSDAMRDTIVANAATIETQRQRTFELEGELKTLQAQHALLQATSAERDVLLGETQDQLADRTATVARLEEALADRTAALAALEAAHGTLTGDARAQAEALKAREEALSSARASITALEADVASLSARLADTTRRLEETSATLEAERAATLEARAIAAQAATELSTDLTETQEALALKVAESEVRAQTIAALEAERDRLAQTLATAEADLDANRSVVHAFEQRRASEFVAAEAENRRLEDALRMLKADHALMEEAVQRRRDDGSAAPAPQAREVAAADDPGNAILRESMTDLAARLATLTARLEGNGSPIRQAVADEAGGDLAARIRALLDQTDGSAEEEASTGDAPATEASAVPSDGTVRRNRKSTRSRAAV
;
A
#
# COMPACT_ATOMS: atom_id res chain seq x y z
N MET A 1 54.46 -184.30 158.89
CA MET A 1 53.51 -184.32 157.75
C MET A 1 52.09 -184.66 158.18
N ILE A 2 51.79 -185.84 158.75
CA ILE A 2 50.42 -186.20 159.22
C ILE A 2 49.82 -185.14 160.16
N GLU A 3 50.61 -184.63 161.11
CA GLU A 3 50.27 -183.57 162.05
C GLU A 3 49.72 -182.30 161.37
N GLN A 4 50.33 -181.84 160.27
CA GLN A 4 49.90 -180.66 159.53
C GLN A 4 48.55 -180.88 158.83
N ILE A 5 48.30 -182.11 158.36
CA ILE A 5 47.01 -182.52 157.80
C ILE A 5 45.92 -182.55 158.89
N MET A 6 46.27 -182.98 160.12
CA MET A 6 45.35 -182.98 161.25
C MET A 6 44.91 -181.56 161.64
N TYR A 7 45.85 -180.61 161.72
CA TYR A 7 45.52 -179.20 161.98
C TYR A 7 44.71 -178.56 160.86
N PHE A 8 45.00 -178.89 159.59
CA PHE A 8 44.19 -178.42 158.45
C PHE A 8 42.75 -178.97 158.51
N MET A 9 42.58 -180.27 158.75
CA MET A 9 41.27 -180.90 158.90
C MET A 9 40.47 -180.30 160.07
N LEU A 10 41.12 -180.05 161.22
CA LEU A 10 40.49 -179.40 162.36
C LEU A 10 40.06 -177.96 162.04
N GLY A 11 40.91 -177.20 161.35
CA GLY A 11 40.59 -175.84 160.89
C GLY A 11 39.41 -175.80 159.91
N VAL A 12 39.36 -176.74 158.96
CA VAL A 12 38.21 -176.91 158.06
C VAL A 12 36.96 -177.27 158.85
N LEU A 13 37.03 -178.20 159.80
CA LEU A 13 35.89 -178.60 160.63
C LEU A 13 35.29 -177.41 161.40
N ILE A 14 36.15 -176.58 162.01
CA ILE A 14 35.76 -175.36 162.74
C ILE A 14 35.16 -174.32 161.78
N ALA A 15 35.78 -174.09 160.61
CA ALA A 15 35.25 -173.16 159.62
C ALA A 15 33.88 -173.59 159.08
N THR A 16 33.68 -174.88 158.82
CA THR A 16 32.38 -175.44 158.40
C THR A 16 31.33 -175.34 159.50
N LEU A 17 31.71 -175.56 160.77
CA LEU A 17 30.81 -175.39 161.92
C LEU A 17 30.36 -173.93 162.07
N VAL A 18 31.25 -172.96 161.92
CA VAL A 18 30.92 -171.53 161.95
C VAL A 18 30.04 -171.14 160.75
N ALA A 19 30.31 -171.67 159.56
CA ALA A 19 29.46 -171.43 158.38
C ALA A 19 28.02 -171.96 158.60
N LEU A 20 27.88 -173.16 159.17
CA LEU A 20 26.59 -173.75 159.54
C LEU A 20 25.85 -172.95 160.63
N LEU A 21 26.58 -172.28 161.53
CA LEU A 21 25.98 -171.40 162.55
C LEU A 21 25.40 -170.10 161.94
N VAL A 22 26.07 -169.53 160.93
CA VAL A 22 25.70 -168.23 160.34
C VAL A 22 24.65 -168.36 159.23
N LEU A 23 24.68 -169.45 158.46
CA LEU A 23 23.79 -169.67 157.29
C LEU A 23 22.27 -169.50 157.60
N PRO A 24 21.72 -170.02 158.72
CA PRO A 24 20.29 -169.85 159.05
C PRO A 24 19.91 -168.37 159.26
N ALA A 25 20.78 -167.59 159.91
CA ALA A 25 20.51 -166.18 160.20
C ALA A 25 20.46 -165.32 158.92
N VAL A 26 21.31 -165.63 157.94
CA VAL A 26 21.29 -164.97 156.62
C VAL A 26 20.02 -165.36 155.85
N TRP A 27 19.65 -166.64 155.85
CA TRP A 27 18.46 -167.14 155.15
C TRP A 27 17.16 -166.51 155.68
N HIS A 28 16.95 -166.49 157.00
CA HIS A 28 15.78 -165.84 157.61
C HIS A 28 15.69 -164.33 157.29
N ARG A 29 16.85 -163.64 157.19
CA ARG A 29 16.89 -162.22 156.81
C ARG A 29 16.51 -162.01 155.34
N ALA A 30 16.90 -162.92 154.45
CA ALA A 30 16.52 -162.88 153.03
C ALA A 30 15.02 -163.12 152.83
N VAL A 31 14.48 -164.20 153.40
CA VAL A 31 13.05 -164.55 153.28
C VAL A 31 12.14 -163.40 153.72
N ARG A 32 12.43 -162.77 154.86
CA ARG A 32 11.63 -161.65 155.38
C ARG A 32 11.64 -160.41 154.46
N LEU A 33 12.70 -160.20 153.67
CA LEU A 33 12.77 -159.12 152.68
C LEU A 33 12.00 -159.45 151.40
N THR A 34 11.99 -160.72 150.97
CA THR A 34 11.21 -161.14 149.80
C THR A 34 9.71 -161.16 150.10
N THR A 35 9.26 -161.69 151.23
CA THR A 35 7.82 -161.75 151.58
C THR A 35 7.19 -160.36 151.59
N LYS A 36 7.81 -159.40 152.30
CA LYS A 36 7.33 -158.00 152.33
C LYS A 36 7.30 -157.30 150.97
N ARG A 37 8.09 -157.78 149.99
CA ARG A 37 8.13 -157.21 148.64
C ARG A 37 7.10 -157.85 147.70
N VAL A 38 6.62 -159.04 148.02
CA VAL A 38 5.51 -159.73 147.32
C VAL A 38 4.16 -159.27 147.89
N GLU A 39 4.03 -159.17 149.22
CA GLU A 39 2.84 -158.62 149.90
C GLU A 39 2.49 -157.20 149.44
N ALA A 40 3.49 -156.39 149.07
CA ALA A 40 3.30 -155.04 148.54
C ALA A 40 3.05 -154.98 147.01
N ALA A 41 3.00 -156.12 146.32
CA ALA A 41 2.90 -156.22 144.86
C ALA A 41 1.80 -157.17 144.36
N VAL A 42 1.08 -157.83 145.26
CA VAL A 42 -0.05 -158.73 144.99
C VAL A 42 -1.28 -158.14 145.69
N PRO A 43 -2.40 -157.84 144.98
CA PRO A 43 -3.62 -157.39 145.62
C PRO A 43 -4.20 -158.51 146.50
N ILE A 44 -4.48 -158.20 147.77
CA ILE A 44 -4.86 -159.20 148.77
C ILE A 44 -6.39 -159.19 148.98
N SER A 45 -7.13 -158.26 148.35
CA SER A 45 -8.57 -158.10 148.53
C SER A 45 -9.39 -158.17 147.24
N ILE A 46 -10.47 -158.96 147.27
CA ILE A 46 -11.47 -158.98 146.19
C ILE A 46 -12.14 -157.60 145.97
N PHE A 47 -12.16 -156.75 146.99
CA PHE A 47 -12.69 -155.39 146.89
C PHE A 47 -11.78 -154.46 146.06
N GLU A 48 -10.47 -154.69 146.05
CA GLU A 48 -9.52 -153.94 145.20
C GLU A 48 -9.76 -154.27 143.73
N VAL A 49 -9.93 -155.55 143.40
CA VAL A 49 -10.23 -156.01 142.03
C VAL A 49 -11.60 -155.52 141.54
N GLN A 50 -12.57 -155.37 142.44
CA GLN A 50 -13.87 -154.75 142.11
C GLN A 50 -13.73 -153.24 141.91
N ALA A 51 -12.96 -152.55 142.75
CA ALA A 51 -12.67 -151.12 142.59
C ALA A 51 -11.94 -150.83 141.26
N ASP A 52 -10.91 -151.59 140.90
CA ASP A 52 -10.22 -151.49 139.60
C ASP A 52 -11.18 -151.69 138.43
N LYS A 53 -12.06 -152.70 138.52
CA LYS A 53 -13.04 -153.01 137.47
C LYS A 53 -14.08 -151.89 137.29
N ASP A 54 -14.56 -151.32 138.39
CA ASP A 54 -15.54 -150.22 138.33
C ASP A 54 -14.87 -148.87 138.03
N GLN A 55 -13.60 -148.68 138.38
CA GLN A 55 -12.75 -147.59 137.89
C GLN A 55 -12.53 -147.69 136.37
N GLN A 56 -12.25 -148.88 135.83
CA GLN A 56 -12.16 -149.09 134.38
C GLN A 56 -13.50 -148.80 133.69
N ARG A 57 -14.62 -149.30 134.24
CA ARG A 57 -15.96 -148.98 133.73
C ARG A 57 -16.25 -147.48 133.75
N ALA A 58 -15.92 -146.79 134.85
CA ALA A 58 -16.06 -145.34 134.95
C ALA A 58 -15.16 -144.60 133.94
N PHE A 59 -13.91 -145.03 133.76
CA PHE A 59 -12.99 -144.48 132.78
C PHE A 59 -13.50 -144.66 131.35
N PHE A 60 -13.99 -145.85 130.98
CA PHE A 60 -14.61 -146.08 129.68
C PHE A 60 -15.90 -145.26 129.50
N ALA A 61 -16.76 -145.17 130.51
CA ALA A 61 -17.99 -144.37 130.45
C ALA A 61 -17.71 -142.85 130.33
N LEU A 62 -16.70 -142.34 131.05
CA LEU A 62 -16.28 -140.93 130.96
C LEU A 62 -15.63 -140.62 129.61
N ASN A 63 -14.80 -141.52 129.07
CA ASN A 63 -14.19 -141.33 127.75
C ASN A 63 -15.22 -141.46 126.62
N GLN A 64 -16.16 -142.40 126.73
CA GLN A 64 -17.31 -142.52 125.83
C GLN A 64 -18.15 -141.23 125.86
N ARG A 65 -18.50 -140.75 127.06
CA ARG A 65 -19.27 -139.50 127.19
C ARG A 65 -18.51 -138.27 126.69
N ARG A 66 -17.19 -138.23 126.87
CA ARG A 66 -16.32 -137.19 126.31
C ARG A 66 -16.28 -137.24 124.78
N LEU A 67 -16.24 -138.43 124.18
CA LEU A 67 -16.27 -138.63 122.73
C LEU A 67 -17.63 -138.25 122.14
N GLU A 68 -18.73 -138.58 122.83
CA GLU A 68 -20.09 -138.11 122.48
C GLU A 68 -20.16 -136.58 122.50
N LEU A 69 -19.78 -135.95 123.62
CA LEU A 69 -19.79 -134.48 123.74
C LEU A 69 -18.87 -133.80 122.71
N GLN A 70 -17.74 -134.41 122.35
CA GLN A 70 -16.87 -133.92 121.30
C GLN A 70 -17.49 -134.12 119.90
N SER A 71 -18.17 -135.24 119.66
CA SER A 71 -18.92 -135.49 118.42
C SER A 71 -20.09 -134.51 118.27
N ASP A 72 -20.80 -134.20 119.35
CA ASP A 72 -21.95 -133.29 119.33
C ASP A 72 -21.48 -131.84 119.15
N ALA A 73 -20.42 -131.39 119.85
CA ALA A 73 -19.81 -130.10 119.59
C ALA A 73 -19.26 -129.95 118.15
N MET A 74 -18.75 -131.04 117.55
CA MET A 74 -18.35 -131.06 116.13
C MET A 74 -19.57 -130.99 115.20
N ARG A 75 -20.69 -131.64 115.54
CA ARG A 75 -21.95 -131.51 114.79
C ARG A 75 -22.50 -130.08 114.86
N ASP A 76 -22.54 -129.49 116.05
CA ASP A 76 -23.04 -128.13 116.26
C ASP A 76 -22.20 -127.10 115.48
N THR A 77 -20.88 -127.23 115.49
CA THR A 77 -20.00 -126.37 114.68
C THR A 77 -20.15 -126.61 113.19
N ILE A 78 -20.35 -127.85 112.73
CA ILE A 78 -20.68 -128.14 111.32
C ILE A 78 -22.02 -127.50 110.91
N VAL A 79 -23.05 -127.56 111.74
CA VAL A 79 -24.36 -126.95 111.47
C VAL A 79 -24.27 -125.42 111.46
N ALA A 80 -23.56 -124.81 112.41
CA ALA A 80 -23.32 -123.36 112.44
C ALA A 80 -22.51 -122.89 111.22
N ASN A 81 -21.48 -123.65 110.83
CA ASN A 81 -20.69 -123.37 109.62
C ASN A 81 -21.55 -123.53 108.34
N ALA A 82 -22.40 -124.56 108.25
CA ALA A 82 -23.30 -124.74 107.13
C ALA A 82 -24.31 -123.59 106.99
N ALA A 83 -24.89 -123.12 108.10
CA ALA A 83 -25.79 -121.98 108.12
C ALA A 83 -25.09 -120.68 107.66
N THR A 84 -23.88 -120.40 108.18
CA THR A 84 -23.12 -119.21 107.78
C THR A 84 -22.65 -119.25 106.33
N ILE A 85 -22.26 -120.42 105.82
CA ILE A 85 -21.95 -120.64 104.39
C ILE A 85 -23.18 -120.37 103.52
N GLU A 86 -24.37 -120.79 103.93
CA GLU A 86 -25.58 -120.57 103.14
C GLU A 86 -26.02 -119.10 103.13
N THR A 87 -25.93 -118.39 104.26
CA THR A 87 -26.11 -116.92 104.29
C THR A 87 -25.07 -116.20 103.43
N GLN A 88 -23.81 -116.66 103.43
CA GLN A 88 -22.77 -116.10 102.56
C GLN A 88 -23.08 -116.34 101.08
N ARG A 89 -23.53 -117.55 100.68
CA ARG A 89 -23.94 -117.87 99.30
C ARG A 89 -25.10 -117.01 98.83
N GLN A 90 -26.12 -116.82 99.66
CA GLN A 90 -27.26 -115.95 99.34
C GLN A 90 -26.79 -114.53 99.07
N ARG A 91 -25.94 -113.98 99.95
CA ARG A 91 -25.34 -112.66 99.76
C ARG A 91 -24.42 -112.58 98.53
N THR A 92 -23.68 -113.64 98.20
CA THR A 92 -22.88 -113.69 96.96
C THR A 92 -23.78 -113.67 95.73
N PHE A 93 -24.89 -114.40 95.73
CA PHE A 93 -25.86 -114.41 94.63
C PHE A 93 -26.55 -113.06 94.44
N GLU A 94 -26.93 -112.39 95.55
CA GLU A 94 -27.44 -111.02 95.54
C GLU A 94 -26.44 -110.04 94.93
N LEU A 95 -25.19 -110.03 95.43
CA LEU A 95 -24.11 -109.18 94.93
C LEU A 95 -23.74 -109.48 93.47
N GLU A 96 -23.80 -110.75 93.04
CA GLU A 96 -23.65 -111.11 91.63
C GLU A 96 -24.79 -110.56 90.77
N GLY A 97 -26.02 -110.54 91.27
CA GLY A 97 -27.18 -109.94 90.62
C GLY A 97 -26.99 -108.43 90.45
N GLU A 98 -26.68 -107.73 91.55
CA GLU A 98 -26.38 -106.30 91.54
C GLU A 98 -25.24 -105.97 90.55
N LEU A 99 -24.13 -106.70 90.62
CA LEU A 99 -22.97 -106.51 89.74
C LEU A 99 -23.33 -106.71 88.26
N LYS A 100 -24.14 -107.73 87.92
CA LYS A 100 -24.63 -107.95 86.55
C LYS A 100 -25.53 -106.80 86.08
N THR A 101 -26.41 -106.26 86.94
CA THR A 101 -27.25 -105.10 86.58
C THR A 101 -26.42 -103.82 86.42
N LEU A 102 -25.41 -103.60 87.26
CA LEU A 102 -24.52 -102.45 87.17
C LEU A 102 -23.61 -102.53 85.93
N GLN A 103 -23.13 -103.71 85.56
CA GLN A 103 -22.42 -103.94 84.30
C GLN A 103 -23.31 -103.63 83.08
N ALA A 104 -24.58 -104.05 83.09
CA ALA A 104 -25.52 -103.74 82.01
C ALA A 104 -25.81 -102.22 81.91
N GLN A 105 -25.98 -101.53 83.04
CA GLN A 105 -26.12 -100.07 83.09
C GLN A 105 -24.86 -99.36 82.59
N HIS A 106 -23.67 -99.82 82.99
CA HIS A 106 -22.40 -99.25 82.53
C HIS A 106 -22.21 -99.43 81.02
N ALA A 107 -22.50 -100.61 80.48
CA ALA A 107 -22.44 -100.87 79.03
C ALA A 107 -23.42 -99.99 78.24
N LEU A 108 -24.64 -99.78 78.75
CA LEU A 108 -25.61 -98.87 78.14
C LEU A 108 -25.14 -97.40 78.21
N LEU A 109 -24.60 -96.96 79.35
CA LEU A 109 -24.05 -95.61 79.50
C LEU A 109 -22.86 -95.38 78.55
N GLN A 110 -21.95 -96.34 78.43
CA GLN A 110 -20.84 -96.29 77.46
C GLN A 110 -21.33 -96.23 76.02
N ALA A 111 -22.32 -97.04 75.65
CA ALA A 111 -22.91 -97.01 74.30
C ALA A 111 -23.51 -95.64 73.98
N THR A 112 -24.31 -95.07 74.89
CA THR A 112 -24.88 -93.73 74.68
C THR A 112 -23.83 -92.62 74.77
N SER A 113 -22.69 -92.82 75.45
CA SER A 113 -21.56 -91.88 75.40
C SER A 113 -20.99 -91.87 73.99
N ALA A 114 -20.58 -93.03 73.47
CA ALA A 114 -20.02 -93.15 72.13
C ALA A 114 -20.96 -92.61 71.04
N GLU A 115 -22.27 -92.83 71.16
CA GLU A 115 -23.29 -92.23 70.30
C GLU A 115 -23.30 -90.69 70.37
N ARG A 116 -23.27 -90.09 71.58
CA ARG A 116 -23.15 -88.64 71.76
C ARG A 116 -21.82 -88.10 71.25
N ASP A 117 -20.73 -88.82 71.46
CA ASP A 117 -19.38 -88.43 71.04
C ASP A 117 -19.27 -88.39 69.51
N VAL A 118 -19.91 -89.33 68.79
CA VAL A 118 -20.08 -89.29 67.33
C VAL A 118 -20.94 -88.10 66.89
N LEU A 119 -22.11 -87.89 67.50
CA LEU A 119 -22.99 -86.75 67.16
C LEU A 119 -22.35 -85.39 67.45
N LEU A 120 -21.50 -85.30 68.49
CA LEU A 120 -20.69 -84.12 68.79
C LEU A 120 -19.60 -83.90 67.72
N GLY A 121 -18.97 -84.98 67.22
CA GLY A 121 -18.07 -84.90 66.07
C GLY A 121 -18.78 -84.39 64.81
N GLU A 122 -19.87 -85.04 64.41
CA GLU A 122 -20.65 -84.65 63.22
C GLU A 122 -21.16 -83.20 63.29
N THR A 123 -21.56 -82.71 64.47
CA THR A 123 -22.00 -81.32 64.64
C THR A 123 -20.84 -80.33 64.71
N GLN A 124 -19.66 -80.73 65.21
CA GLN A 124 -18.44 -79.92 65.14
C GLN A 124 -17.93 -79.78 63.70
N ASP A 125 -17.91 -80.87 62.93
CA ASP A 125 -17.53 -80.85 61.51
C ASP A 125 -18.50 -79.97 60.70
N GLN A 126 -19.81 -80.12 60.92
CA GLN A 126 -20.81 -79.23 60.31
C GLN A 126 -20.62 -77.76 60.71
N LEU A 127 -20.27 -77.45 61.96
CA LEU A 127 -19.98 -76.07 62.38
C LEU A 127 -18.69 -75.54 61.76
N ALA A 128 -17.66 -76.36 61.60
CA ALA A 128 -16.42 -76.00 60.92
C ALA A 128 -16.66 -75.70 59.44
N ASP A 129 -17.38 -76.57 58.72
CA ASP A 129 -17.78 -76.37 57.33
C ASP A 129 -18.61 -75.10 57.16
N ARG A 130 -19.59 -74.86 58.03
CA ARG A 130 -20.44 -73.67 57.98
C ARG A 130 -19.62 -72.40 58.24
N THR A 131 -18.75 -72.40 59.24
CA THR A 131 -17.81 -71.29 59.50
C THR A 131 -16.93 -71.02 58.27
N ALA A 132 -16.39 -72.07 57.65
CA ALA A 132 -15.60 -71.95 56.42
C ALA A 132 -16.41 -71.51 55.19
N THR A 133 -17.73 -71.74 55.14
CA THR A 133 -18.60 -71.13 54.12
C THR A 133 -18.90 -69.66 54.41
N VAL A 134 -19.11 -69.28 55.67
CA VAL A 134 -19.37 -67.88 56.08
C VAL A 134 -18.15 -67.02 55.77
N ALA A 135 -16.95 -67.41 56.20
CA ALA A 135 -15.73 -66.65 55.95
C ALA A 135 -15.47 -66.39 54.44
N ARG A 136 -15.72 -67.41 53.58
CA ARG A 136 -15.61 -67.26 52.12
C ARG A 136 -16.69 -66.36 51.51
N LEU A 137 -17.88 -66.31 52.11
CA LEU A 137 -18.96 -65.40 51.68
C LEU A 137 -18.69 -63.96 52.15
N GLU A 138 -18.09 -63.78 53.33
CA GLU A 138 -17.66 -62.48 53.84
C GLU A 138 -16.50 -61.90 53.02
N GLU A 139 -15.49 -62.71 52.67
CA GLU A 139 -14.42 -62.35 51.74
C GLU A 139 -14.97 -61.96 50.36
N ALA A 140 -15.83 -62.80 49.78
CA ALA A 140 -16.48 -62.49 48.50
C ALA A 140 -17.40 -61.25 48.56
N LEU A 141 -17.98 -60.91 49.71
CA LEU A 141 -18.78 -59.70 49.90
C LEU A 141 -17.87 -58.46 50.04
N ALA A 142 -16.72 -58.57 50.71
CA ALA A 142 -15.71 -57.52 50.77
C ALA A 142 -15.17 -57.19 49.37
N ASP A 143 -14.81 -58.20 48.57
CA ASP A 143 -14.42 -58.03 47.17
C ASP A 143 -15.50 -57.32 46.33
N ARG A 144 -16.78 -57.70 46.50
CA ARG A 144 -17.89 -57.11 45.74
C ARG A 144 -18.19 -55.68 46.16
N THR A 145 -18.10 -55.35 47.45
CA THR A 145 -18.27 -53.97 47.93
C THR A 145 -17.10 -53.07 47.53
N ALA A 146 -15.86 -53.57 47.54
CA ALA A 146 -14.71 -52.86 46.98
C ALA A 146 -14.85 -52.62 45.46
N ALA A 147 -15.31 -53.63 44.70
CA ALA A 147 -15.55 -53.50 43.27
C ALA A 147 -16.69 -52.52 42.94
N LEU A 148 -17.74 -52.47 43.75
CA LEU A 148 -18.82 -51.48 43.62
C LEU A 148 -18.32 -50.06 43.91
N ALA A 149 -17.58 -49.84 45.00
CA ALA A 149 -17.01 -48.53 45.31
C ALA A 149 -16.04 -48.03 44.22
N ALA A 150 -15.25 -48.93 43.61
CA ALA A 150 -14.41 -48.59 42.48
C ALA A 150 -15.22 -48.22 41.21
N LEU A 151 -16.34 -48.91 40.96
CA LEU A 151 -17.24 -48.61 39.85
C LEU A 151 -17.99 -47.29 40.05
N GLU A 152 -18.44 -47.00 41.27
CA GLU A 152 -19.06 -45.72 41.65
C GLU A 152 -18.08 -44.55 41.49
N ALA A 153 -16.82 -44.71 41.93
CA ALA A 153 -15.78 -43.73 41.71
C ALA A 153 -15.51 -43.47 40.22
N ALA A 154 -15.40 -44.54 39.41
CA ALA A 154 -15.19 -44.42 37.96
C ALA A 154 -16.40 -43.80 37.23
N HIS A 155 -17.63 -44.08 37.69
CA HIS A 155 -18.84 -43.43 37.18
C HIS A 155 -18.89 -41.94 37.57
N GLY A 156 -18.44 -41.60 38.78
CA GLY A 156 -18.28 -40.23 39.25
C GLY A 156 -17.29 -39.43 38.39
N THR A 157 -16.10 -39.99 38.09
CA THR A 157 -15.13 -39.33 37.20
C THR A 157 -15.67 -39.18 35.78
N LEU A 158 -16.26 -40.23 35.20
CA LEU A 158 -16.83 -40.18 33.84
C LEU A 158 -17.98 -39.15 33.73
N THR A 159 -18.80 -39.01 34.78
CA THR A 159 -19.87 -38.01 34.83
C THR A 159 -19.31 -36.59 34.98
N GLY A 160 -18.22 -36.42 35.74
CA GLY A 160 -17.47 -35.18 35.82
C GLY A 160 -16.86 -34.76 34.47
N ASP A 161 -16.19 -35.70 33.79
CA ASP A 161 -15.60 -35.49 32.46
C ASP A 161 -16.65 -35.17 31.40
N ALA A 162 -17.76 -35.91 31.38
CA ALA A 162 -18.88 -35.64 30.48
C ALA A 162 -19.49 -34.25 30.71
N ARG A 163 -19.59 -33.80 31.97
CA ARG A 163 -20.03 -32.44 32.31
C ARG A 163 -19.02 -31.39 31.86
N ALA A 164 -17.72 -31.60 32.10
CA ALA A 164 -16.68 -30.68 31.66
C ALA A 164 -16.64 -30.56 30.12
N GLN A 165 -16.83 -31.67 29.40
CA GLN A 165 -16.97 -31.68 27.94
C GLN A 165 -18.22 -30.93 27.47
N ALA A 166 -19.36 -31.06 28.15
CA ALA A 166 -20.59 -30.35 27.81
C ALA A 166 -20.44 -28.82 27.97
N GLU A 167 -19.86 -28.34 29.07
CA GLU A 167 -19.59 -26.90 29.27
C GLU A 167 -18.54 -26.38 28.26
N ALA A 168 -17.52 -27.18 27.93
CA ALA A 168 -16.51 -26.82 26.93
C ALA A 168 -17.08 -26.77 25.49
N LEU A 169 -18.03 -27.67 25.15
CA LEU A 169 -18.77 -27.61 23.89
C LEU A 169 -19.65 -26.37 23.83
N LYS A 170 -20.42 -26.08 24.89
CA LYS A 170 -21.26 -24.87 24.99
C LYS A 170 -20.45 -23.58 24.84
N ALA A 171 -19.32 -23.46 25.54
CA ALA A 171 -18.42 -22.31 25.39
C ALA A 171 -17.85 -22.18 23.96
N ARG A 172 -17.62 -23.30 23.27
CA ARG A 172 -17.17 -23.33 21.88
C ARG A 172 -18.29 -22.96 20.89
N GLU A 173 -19.54 -23.33 21.17
CA GLU A 173 -20.71 -22.91 20.40
C GLU A 173 -20.99 -21.41 20.56
N GLU A 174 -20.90 -20.89 21.78
CA GLU A 174 -20.96 -19.45 22.09
C GLU A 174 -19.86 -18.69 21.32
N ALA A 175 -18.61 -19.15 21.38
CA ALA A 175 -17.49 -18.56 20.63
C ALA A 175 -17.70 -18.64 19.09
N LEU A 176 -18.22 -19.75 18.57
CA LEU A 176 -18.55 -19.89 17.14
C LEU A 176 -19.72 -18.97 16.72
N SER A 177 -20.70 -18.73 17.60
CA SER A 177 -21.79 -17.78 17.33
C SER A 177 -21.28 -16.34 17.26
N SER A 178 -20.37 -15.97 18.18
CA SER A 178 -19.71 -14.66 18.19
C SER A 178 -18.84 -14.45 16.95
N ALA A 179 -18.01 -15.45 16.59
CA ALA A 179 -17.19 -15.40 15.38
C ALA A 179 -18.03 -15.30 14.09
N ARG A 180 -19.17 -16.00 14.01
CA ARG A 180 -20.13 -15.86 12.89
C ARG A 180 -20.73 -14.45 12.82
N ALA A 181 -21.13 -13.88 13.96
CA ALA A 181 -21.63 -12.51 14.00
C ALA A 181 -20.56 -11.49 13.53
N SER A 182 -19.31 -11.65 13.97
CA SER A 182 -18.18 -10.84 13.51
C SER A 182 -17.91 -10.99 12.00
N ILE A 183 -18.03 -12.21 11.45
CA ILE A 183 -17.92 -12.43 10.00
C ILE A 183 -19.05 -11.69 9.27
N THR A 184 -20.30 -11.83 9.69
CA THR A 184 -21.42 -11.12 9.02
C THR A 184 -21.32 -9.59 9.12
N ALA A 185 -20.71 -9.05 10.19
CA ALA A 185 -20.42 -7.62 10.29
C ALA A 185 -19.31 -7.21 9.31
N LEU A 186 -18.22 -7.97 9.22
CA LEU A 186 -17.13 -7.73 8.26
C LEU A 186 -17.60 -7.87 6.81
N GLU A 187 -18.50 -8.80 6.51
CA GLU A 187 -19.12 -8.94 5.18
C GLU A 187 -19.98 -7.71 4.83
N ALA A 188 -20.74 -7.17 5.79
CA ALA A 188 -21.49 -5.94 5.62
C ALA A 188 -20.58 -4.70 5.46
N ASP A 189 -19.47 -4.62 6.19
CA ASP A 189 -18.46 -3.56 6.04
C ASP A 189 -17.75 -3.65 4.69
N VAL A 190 -17.39 -4.85 4.22
CA VAL A 190 -16.81 -5.07 2.88
C VAL A 190 -17.82 -4.68 1.78
N ALA A 191 -19.10 -5.03 1.94
CA ALA A 191 -20.16 -4.58 1.03
C ALA A 191 -20.29 -3.04 1.02
N SER A 192 -20.32 -2.41 2.20
CA SER A 192 -20.35 -0.94 2.36
C SER A 192 -19.13 -0.25 1.73
N LEU A 193 -17.93 -0.78 1.95
CA LEU A 193 -16.69 -0.26 1.37
C LEU A 193 -16.64 -0.45 -0.15
N SER A 194 -17.08 -1.60 -0.68
CA SER A 194 -17.15 -1.83 -2.14
C SER A 194 -18.17 -0.91 -2.82
N ALA A 195 -19.32 -0.65 -2.19
CA ALA A 195 -20.30 0.33 -2.68
C ALA A 195 -19.75 1.76 -2.67
N ARG A 196 -19.02 2.15 -1.61
CA ARG A 196 -18.31 3.43 -1.55
C ARG A 196 -17.22 3.54 -2.62
N LEU A 197 -16.45 2.48 -2.85
CA LEU A 197 -15.44 2.43 -3.92
C LEU A 197 -16.08 2.55 -5.31
N ALA A 198 -17.23 1.91 -5.54
CA ALA A 198 -17.99 2.06 -6.78
C ALA A 198 -18.52 3.50 -6.97
N ASP A 199 -19.10 4.12 -5.94
CA ASP A 199 -19.55 5.52 -5.96
C ASP A 199 -18.38 6.49 -6.18
N THR A 200 -17.25 6.31 -5.49
CA THR A 200 -16.07 7.19 -5.70
C THR A 200 -15.41 6.98 -7.06
N THR A 201 -15.36 5.73 -7.57
CA THR A 201 -14.87 5.46 -8.93
C THR A 201 -15.78 6.11 -9.96
N ARG A 202 -17.10 5.96 -9.82
CA ARG A 202 -18.09 6.61 -10.69
C ARG A 202 -17.96 8.14 -10.66
N ARG A 203 -17.81 8.76 -9.49
CA ARG A 203 -17.59 10.22 -9.39
C ARG A 203 -16.27 10.66 -10.01
N LEU A 204 -15.23 9.82 -9.95
CA LEU A 204 -13.95 10.08 -10.61
C LEU A 204 -14.09 9.96 -12.13
N GLU A 205 -14.84 8.98 -12.63
CA GLU A 205 -15.22 8.88 -14.04
C GLU A 205 -16.04 10.09 -14.50
N GLU A 206 -17.11 10.46 -13.77
CA GLU A 206 -17.96 11.62 -14.05
C GLU A 206 -17.15 12.94 -14.05
N THR A 207 -16.30 13.17 -13.05
CA THR A 207 -15.44 14.39 -12.98
C THR A 207 -14.31 14.37 -14.01
N SER A 208 -13.79 13.21 -14.40
CA SER A 208 -12.84 13.11 -15.52
C SER A 208 -13.53 13.40 -16.85
N ALA A 209 -14.78 12.97 -17.04
CA ALA A 209 -15.57 13.24 -18.23
C ALA A 209 -15.94 14.73 -18.34
N THR A 210 -16.29 15.41 -17.23
CA THR A 210 -16.47 16.86 -17.25
C THR A 210 -15.15 17.59 -17.53
N LEU A 211 -14.02 17.13 -16.98
CA LEU A 211 -12.71 17.73 -17.25
C LEU A 211 -12.28 17.56 -18.71
N GLU A 212 -12.53 16.41 -19.33
CA GLU A 212 -12.28 16.21 -20.77
C GLU A 212 -13.28 17.00 -21.64
N ALA A 213 -14.52 17.19 -21.19
CA ALA A 213 -15.47 18.09 -21.87
C ALA A 213 -15.03 19.57 -21.78
N GLU A 214 -14.53 20.03 -20.63
CA GLU A 214 -13.93 21.35 -20.47
C GLU A 214 -12.64 21.51 -21.30
N ARG A 215 -11.81 20.45 -21.41
CA ARG A 215 -10.64 20.42 -22.30
C ARG A 215 -11.04 20.50 -23.77
N ALA A 216 -12.07 19.77 -24.19
CA ALA A 216 -12.62 19.86 -25.54
C ALA A 216 -13.16 21.27 -25.82
N ALA A 217 -14.03 21.80 -24.96
CA ALA A 217 -14.61 23.13 -25.10
C ALA A 217 -13.55 24.26 -25.07
N THR A 218 -12.48 24.12 -24.28
CA THR A 218 -11.37 25.10 -24.28
C THR A 218 -10.42 24.93 -25.46
N LEU A 219 -10.31 23.74 -26.06
CA LEU A 219 -9.64 23.54 -27.35
C LEU A 219 -10.46 24.10 -28.51
N GLU A 220 -11.78 23.89 -28.52
CA GLU A 220 -12.70 24.49 -29.49
C GLU A 220 -12.71 26.02 -29.38
N ALA A 221 -12.83 26.57 -28.17
CA ALA A 221 -12.74 28.01 -27.94
C ALA A 221 -11.37 28.59 -28.34
N ARG A 222 -10.27 27.83 -28.17
CA ARG A 222 -8.94 28.21 -28.69
C ARG A 222 -8.84 28.10 -30.21
N ALA A 223 -9.50 27.13 -30.84
CA ALA A 223 -9.54 27.00 -32.29
C ALA A 223 -10.34 28.16 -32.91
N ILE A 224 -11.51 28.49 -32.35
CA ILE A 224 -12.34 29.64 -32.74
C ILE A 224 -11.57 30.96 -32.49
N ALA A 225 -10.90 31.11 -31.34
CA ALA A 225 -10.09 32.29 -31.07
C ALA A 225 -8.86 32.40 -31.99
N ALA A 226 -8.27 31.27 -32.41
CA ALA A 226 -7.19 31.26 -33.39
C ALA A 226 -7.70 31.58 -34.81
N GLN A 227 -8.87 31.08 -35.20
CA GLN A 227 -9.55 31.42 -36.45
C GLN A 227 -9.89 32.91 -36.49
N ALA A 228 -10.55 33.44 -35.45
CA ALA A 228 -10.84 34.86 -35.32
C ALA A 228 -9.58 35.73 -35.24
N ALA A 229 -8.46 35.21 -34.71
CA ALA A 229 -7.17 35.91 -34.75
C ALA A 229 -6.51 35.87 -36.14
N THR A 230 -6.70 34.81 -36.93
CA THR A 230 -6.27 34.79 -38.34
C THR A 230 -7.16 35.66 -39.22
N GLU A 231 -8.48 35.66 -39.01
CA GLU A 231 -9.44 36.54 -39.69
C GLU A 231 -9.15 38.01 -39.36
N LEU A 232 -8.99 38.35 -38.08
CA LEU A 232 -8.57 39.69 -37.68
C LEU A 232 -7.18 40.06 -38.21
N SER A 233 -6.28 39.08 -38.40
CA SER A 233 -4.97 39.33 -39.03
C SER A 233 -5.10 39.55 -40.54
N THR A 234 -6.01 38.86 -41.24
CA THR A 234 -6.26 39.10 -42.67
C THR A 234 -6.97 40.42 -42.88
N ASP A 235 -7.98 40.74 -42.07
CA ASP A 235 -8.66 42.05 -42.06
C ASP A 235 -7.68 43.18 -41.75
N LEU A 236 -6.72 42.96 -40.85
CA LEU A 236 -5.69 43.94 -40.53
C LEU A 236 -4.67 44.09 -41.67
N THR A 237 -4.31 43.03 -42.40
CA THR A 237 -3.50 43.17 -43.63
C THR A 237 -4.29 43.81 -44.77
N GLU A 238 -5.56 43.46 -44.99
CA GLU A 238 -6.40 44.05 -46.04
C GLU A 238 -6.67 45.53 -45.75
N THR A 239 -6.90 45.92 -44.49
CA THR A 239 -7.03 47.33 -44.11
C THR A 239 -5.70 48.08 -44.14
N GLN A 240 -4.56 47.43 -43.89
CA GLN A 240 -3.23 48.01 -44.12
C GLN A 240 -2.94 48.19 -45.61
N GLU A 241 -3.28 47.23 -46.47
CA GLU A 241 -3.13 47.33 -47.93
C GLU A 241 -4.08 48.38 -48.51
N ALA A 242 -5.34 48.41 -48.09
CA ALA A 242 -6.29 49.45 -48.48
C ALA A 242 -5.84 50.84 -47.99
N LEU A 243 -5.29 50.95 -46.77
CA LEU A 243 -4.71 52.20 -46.28
C LEU A 243 -3.47 52.60 -47.08
N ALA A 244 -2.57 51.66 -47.40
CA ALA A 244 -1.40 51.91 -48.24
C ALA A 244 -1.81 52.35 -49.66
N LEU A 245 -2.85 51.75 -50.24
CA LEU A 245 -3.43 52.15 -51.52
C LEU A 245 -4.04 53.56 -51.44
N LYS A 246 -4.69 53.92 -50.32
CA LYS A 246 -5.23 55.27 -50.09
C LYS A 246 -4.15 56.31 -49.77
N VAL A 247 -3.05 55.92 -49.13
CA VAL A 247 -1.86 56.76 -48.97
C VAL A 247 -1.23 56.99 -50.35
N ALA A 248 -1.02 55.96 -51.17
CA ALA A 248 -0.53 56.10 -52.53
C ALA A 248 -1.45 56.96 -53.42
N GLU A 249 -2.78 56.79 -53.35
CA GLU A 249 -3.75 57.71 -53.98
C GLU A 249 -3.58 59.15 -53.49
N SER A 250 -3.30 59.36 -52.21
CA SER A 250 -3.11 60.69 -51.62
C SER A 250 -1.75 61.31 -52.00
N GLU A 251 -0.70 60.51 -52.15
CA GLU A 251 0.63 60.94 -52.61
C GLU A 251 0.60 61.28 -54.10
N VAL A 252 -0.06 60.47 -54.93
CA VAL A 252 -0.30 60.81 -56.35
C VAL A 252 -1.12 62.10 -56.47
N ARG A 253 -2.17 62.27 -55.65
CA ARG A 253 -2.92 63.53 -55.60
C ARG A 253 -2.04 64.71 -55.17
N ALA A 254 -1.22 64.56 -54.13
CA ALA A 254 -0.29 65.58 -53.67
C ALA A 254 0.74 65.95 -54.75
N GLN A 255 1.26 64.97 -55.49
CA GLN A 255 2.16 65.20 -56.65
C GLN A 255 1.44 65.95 -57.77
N THR A 256 0.19 65.62 -58.10
CA THR A 256 -0.59 66.39 -59.10
C THR A 256 -0.92 67.82 -58.63
N ILE A 257 -1.15 68.03 -57.34
CA ILE A 257 -1.33 69.37 -56.77
C ILE A 257 -0.03 70.16 -56.88
N ALA A 258 1.11 69.61 -56.44
CA ALA A 258 2.42 70.26 -56.54
C ALA A 258 2.81 70.61 -57.98
N ALA A 259 2.45 69.78 -58.96
CA ALA A 259 2.65 70.08 -60.38
C ALA A 259 1.80 71.28 -60.84
N LEU A 260 0.50 71.33 -60.47
CA LEU A 260 -0.40 72.44 -60.79
C LEU A 260 -0.01 73.74 -60.06
N GLU A 261 0.55 73.65 -58.85
CA GLU A 261 1.08 74.82 -58.14
C GLU A 261 2.36 75.36 -58.78
N ALA A 262 3.26 74.49 -59.23
CA ALA A 262 4.44 74.91 -60.00
C ALA A 262 4.07 75.55 -61.35
N GLU A 263 3.01 75.06 -62.01
CA GLU A 263 2.49 75.64 -63.24
C GLU A 263 1.81 77.01 -63.00
N ARG A 264 1.01 77.13 -61.92
CA ARG A 264 0.45 78.41 -61.43
C ARG A 264 1.54 79.45 -61.20
N ASP A 265 2.59 79.09 -60.46
CA ASP A 265 3.63 80.04 -60.06
C ASP A 265 4.48 80.47 -61.26
N ARG A 266 4.71 79.56 -62.21
CA ARG A 266 5.35 79.87 -63.51
C ARG A 266 4.52 80.86 -64.33
N LEU A 267 3.20 80.66 -64.40
CA LEU A 267 2.28 81.58 -65.07
C LEU A 267 2.26 82.96 -64.39
N ALA A 268 2.15 83.00 -63.06
CA ALA A 268 2.20 84.24 -62.29
C ALA A 268 3.51 85.01 -62.51
N GLN A 269 4.65 84.30 -62.57
CA GLN A 269 5.95 84.92 -62.84
C GLN A 269 6.04 85.51 -64.26
N THR A 270 5.46 84.85 -65.29
CA THR A 270 5.38 85.42 -66.65
C THR A 270 4.44 86.63 -66.74
N LEU A 271 3.39 86.67 -65.92
CA LEU A 271 2.45 87.78 -65.86
C LEU A 271 3.13 89.03 -65.25
N ALA A 272 3.86 88.85 -64.15
CA ALA A 272 4.63 89.91 -63.51
C ALA A 272 5.72 90.52 -64.42
N THR A 273 6.37 89.72 -65.28
CA THR A 273 7.30 90.28 -66.29
C THR A 273 6.58 91.11 -67.35
N ALA A 274 5.41 90.66 -67.82
CA ALA A 274 4.63 91.40 -68.82
C ALA A 274 4.05 92.73 -68.27
N GLU A 275 3.70 92.77 -66.98
CA GLU A 275 3.26 94.00 -66.30
C GLU A 275 4.41 95.01 -66.15
N ALA A 276 5.62 94.55 -65.80
CA ALA A 276 6.81 95.40 -65.70
C ALA A 276 7.19 96.04 -67.06
N ASP A 277 7.13 95.27 -68.16
CA ASP A 277 7.35 95.78 -69.52
C ASP A 277 6.29 96.82 -69.93
N LEU A 278 5.05 96.69 -69.45
CA LEU A 278 3.96 97.62 -69.74
C LEU A 278 4.16 98.98 -69.05
N ASP A 279 4.56 98.98 -67.78
CA ASP A 279 4.83 100.22 -67.03
C ASP A 279 6.14 100.90 -67.45
N ALA A 280 7.15 100.13 -67.87
CA ALA A 280 8.34 100.67 -68.53
C ALA A 280 7.95 101.49 -69.78
N ASN A 281 7.10 100.93 -70.66
CA ASN A 281 6.62 101.63 -71.86
C ASN A 281 5.78 102.89 -71.54
N ARG A 282 4.92 102.83 -70.51
CA ARG A 282 4.14 104.01 -70.05
C ARG A 282 5.03 105.17 -69.60
N SER A 283 6.15 104.88 -68.92
CA SER A 283 7.09 105.90 -68.45
C SER A 283 7.75 106.69 -69.60
N VAL A 284 8.03 106.01 -70.73
CA VAL A 284 8.66 106.62 -71.92
C VAL A 284 7.71 107.59 -72.63
N VAL A 285 6.42 107.27 -72.70
CA VAL A 285 5.40 108.12 -73.34
C VAL A 285 5.25 109.46 -72.61
N HIS A 286 5.04 109.42 -71.29
CA HIS A 286 4.83 110.66 -70.51
C HIS A 286 6.06 111.59 -70.49
N ALA A 287 7.28 111.04 -70.55
CA ALA A 287 8.50 111.83 -70.70
C ALA A 287 8.57 112.58 -72.04
N PHE A 288 7.98 112.01 -73.11
CA PHE A 288 7.93 112.62 -74.44
C PHE A 288 6.91 113.76 -74.52
N GLU A 289 5.75 113.59 -73.87
CA GLU A 289 4.67 114.59 -73.82
C GLU A 289 5.12 115.87 -73.09
N GLN A 290 5.84 115.74 -71.97
CA GLN A 290 6.30 116.89 -71.17
C GLN A 290 7.29 117.79 -71.92
N ARG A 291 8.20 117.25 -72.73
CA ARG A 291 9.11 118.07 -73.57
C ARG A 291 8.34 118.89 -74.59
N ARG A 292 7.41 118.25 -75.31
CA ARG A 292 6.61 118.88 -76.38
C ARG A 292 5.76 120.06 -75.87
N ALA A 293 5.31 120.01 -74.61
CA ALA A 293 4.60 121.12 -73.98
C ALA A 293 5.50 122.34 -73.72
N SER A 294 6.76 122.14 -73.30
CA SER A 294 7.69 123.24 -73.00
C SER A 294 8.16 124.02 -74.24
N GLU A 295 8.30 123.35 -75.38
CA GLU A 295 8.74 123.97 -76.64
C GLU A 295 7.67 124.89 -77.26
N PHE A 296 6.38 124.53 -77.13
CA PHE A 296 5.28 125.30 -77.71
C PHE A 296 5.08 126.67 -77.02
N VAL A 297 5.26 126.72 -75.69
CA VAL A 297 5.13 127.97 -74.90
C VAL A 297 6.26 128.95 -75.20
N ALA A 298 7.45 128.47 -75.59
CA ALA A 298 8.56 129.32 -76.00
C ALA A 298 8.28 130.02 -77.34
N ALA A 299 7.81 129.28 -78.34
CA ALA A 299 7.54 129.80 -79.70
C ALA A 299 6.44 130.88 -79.76
N GLU A 300 5.47 130.84 -78.83
CA GLU A 300 4.40 131.84 -78.75
C GLU A 300 4.89 133.20 -78.19
N ALA A 301 5.97 133.18 -77.39
CA ALA A 301 6.56 134.38 -76.79
C ALA A 301 7.47 135.18 -77.75
N GLU A 302 8.04 134.54 -78.77
CA GLU A 302 8.86 135.23 -79.79
C GLU A 302 8.01 135.92 -80.86
N ASN A 303 6.89 135.31 -81.28
CA ASN A 303 6.01 135.90 -82.29
C ASN A 303 5.48 137.30 -81.88
N ARG A 304 5.07 137.46 -80.61
CA ARG A 304 4.57 138.76 -80.10
C ARG A 304 5.63 139.87 -80.13
N ARG A 305 6.93 139.53 -80.02
CA ARG A 305 8.03 140.51 -80.11
C ARG A 305 8.29 140.99 -81.54
N LEU A 306 7.94 140.18 -82.55
CA LEU A 306 8.09 140.56 -83.97
C LEU A 306 6.97 141.50 -84.44
N GLU A 307 5.76 141.40 -83.88
CA GLU A 307 4.64 142.28 -84.24
C GLU A 307 4.84 143.74 -83.79
N ASP A 308 5.37 143.95 -82.58
CA ASP A 308 5.62 145.31 -82.06
C ASP A 308 6.70 146.06 -82.85
N ALA A 309 7.79 145.36 -83.20
CA ALA A 309 8.88 145.92 -84.01
C ALA A 309 8.41 146.42 -85.39
N LEU A 310 7.43 145.74 -86.00
CA LEU A 310 6.88 146.08 -87.33
C LEU A 310 5.94 147.29 -87.36
N ARG A 311 5.45 147.78 -86.21
CA ARG A 311 4.67 149.04 -86.16
C ARG A 311 5.54 150.28 -85.93
N MET A 312 6.56 150.19 -85.08
CA MET A 312 7.44 151.32 -84.81
C MET A 312 8.12 151.83 -86.10
N LEU A 313 8.59 150.89 -86.94
CA LEU A 313 9.21 151.18 -88.24
C LEU A 313 8.26 151.88 -89.26
N LYS A 314 6.93 151.81 -89.06
CA LYS A 314 5.94 152.49 -89.93
C LYS A 314 5.64 153.93 -89.50
N ALA A 315 6.06 154.35 -88.30
CA ALA A 315 5.97 155.75 -87.90
C ALA A 315 7.10 156.58 -88.53
N ASP A 316 8.33 156.06 -88.50
CA ASP A 316 9.53 156.80 -88.94
C ASP A 316 9.54 157.10 -90.45
N HIS A 317 8.96 156.23 -91.28
CA HIS A 317 8.91 156.44 -92.74
C HIS A 317 8.07 157.66 -93.15
N ALA A 318 7.03 158.02 -92.38
CA ALA A 318 6.14 159.14 -92.73
C ALA A 318 6.79 160.51 -92.48
N LEU A 319 7.68 160.62 -91.48
CA LEU A 319 8.37 161.87 -91.15
C LEU A 319 9.54 162.20 -92.12
N MET A 320 10.00 161.23 -92.90
CA MET A 320 11.09 161.41 -93.88
C MET A 320 10.64 162.10 -95.18
N GLU A 321 9.40 161.89 -95.63
CA GLU A 321 8.96 162.38 -96.95
C GLU A 321 8.59 163.88 -96.97
N GLU A 322 8.15 164.45 -95.84
CA GLU A 322 7.83 165.90 -95.75
C GLU A 322 9.08 166.79 -95.92
N ALA A 323 10.29 166.26 -95.71
CA ALA A 323 11.53 167.01 -95.75
C ALA A 323 12.07 167.32 -97.17
N VAL A 324 11.62 166.61 -98.21
CA VAL A 324 12.22 166.68 -99.56
C VAL A 324 11.56 167.74 -100.46
N GLN A 325 10.35 168.19 -100.14
CA GLN A 325 9.47 168.95 -101.04
C GLN A 325 9.83 170.45 -101.25
N ARG A 326 11.07 170.91 -100.94
CA ARG A 326 11.46 172.35 -101.05
C ARG A 326 12.89 172.65 -101.55
N ARG A 327 13.37 171.95 -102.59
CA ARG A 327 14.01 172.55 -103.80
C ARG A 327 14.68 171.52 -104.71
N ARG A 328 14.12 171.33 -105.91
CA ARG A 328 14.80 171.59 -107.20
C ARG A 328 13.83 171.49 -108.38
N ASP A 329 12.97 172.48 -108.50
CA ASP A 329 12.42 172.86 -109.81
C ASP A 329 13.53 173.58 -110.59
N ASP A 330 14.19 172.86 -111.51
CA ASP A 330 14.95 173.41 -112.65
C ASP A 330 15.52 172.26 -113.51
N GLY A 331 15.51 172.39 -114.84
CA GLY A 331 16.54 171.73 -115.68
C GLY A 331 16.10 170.81 -116.84
N SER A 332 14.93 170.14 -116.78
CA SER A 332 14.30 169.37 -117.90
C SER A 332 15.00 168.09 -118.45
N ALA A 333 14.29 167.42 -119.37
CA ALA A 333 14.69 166.33 -120.28
C ALA A 333 14.65 164.85 -119.81
N ALA A 334 14.29 163.98 -120.77
CA ALA A 334 14.18 162.51 -120.70
C ALA A 334 15.43 161.86 -121.37
N PRO A 335 15.62 160.52 -121.50
CA PRO A 335 14.65 159.40 -121.40
C PRO A 335 15.14 158.14 -120.62
N ALA A 336 14.42 157.02 -120.77
CA ALA A 336 14.73 155.69 -120.17
C ALA A 336 15.90 154.94 -120.85
N PRO A 337 16.43 153.88 -120.21
CA PRO A 337 16.30 152.54 -120.80
C PRO A 337 15.99 151.41 -119.77
N GLN A 338 16.57 150.20 -119.92
CA GLN A 338 16.02 148.91 -119.44
C GLN A 338 17.02 148.01 -118.68
N ALA A 339 16.49 147.21 -117.73
CA ALA A 339 16.82 145.80 -117.39
C ALA A 339 18.20 145.38 -116.78
N ARG A 340 18.16 144.23 -116.05
CA ARG A 340 19.02 143.00 -116.19
C ARG A 340 20.10 142.66 -115.10
N GLU A 341 20.09 141.38 -114.65
CA GLU A 341 21.22 140.56 -114.08
C GLU A 341 21.89 140.99 -112.72
N VAL A 342 22.58 140.16 -111.89
CA VAL A 342 22.62 138.68 -111.60
C VAL A 342 23.39 138.35 -110.27
N ALA A 343 23.26 137.12 -109.72
CA ALA A 343 24.09 136.45 -108.66
C ALA A 343 24.14 137.04 -107.22
N ALA A 344 24.34 136.29 -106.12
CA ALA A 344 24.26 134.86 -105.71
C ALA A 344 24.27 134.82 -104.13
N ALA A 345 24.63 133.83 -103.29
CA ALA A 345 25.17 132.44 -103.33
C ALA A 345 24.98 131.78 -101.91
N ASP A 346 25.45 130.56 -101.57
CA ASP A 346 25.14 129.20 -102.05
C ASP A 346 25.69 128.11 -101.05
N ASP A 347 25.01 126.95 -100.94
CA ASP A 347 25.51 125.58 -100.58
C ASP A 347 26.05 125.24 -99.14
N PRO A 348 26.13 123.95 -98.68
CA PRO A 348 25.53 122.68 -99.15
C PRO A 348 24.61 121.95 -98.15
N GLY A 349 23.97 120.87 -98.62
CA GLY A 349 23.42 119.82 -97.75
C GLY A 349 22.50 118.79 -98.42
N ASN A 350 21.78 119.18 -99.48
CA ASN A 350 20.64 118.42 -100.00
C ASN A 350 21.00 117.31 -101.02
N ALA A 351 22.16 116.67 -100.83
CA ALA A 351 22.67 115.57 -101.65
C ALA A 351 22.52 114.20 -100.96
N ILE A 352 22.97 114.09 -99.71
CA ILE A 352 23.09 112.83 -98.94
C ILE A 352 21.74 112.09 -98.82
N LEU A 353 20.63 112.84 -98.70
CA LEU A 353 19.30 112.26 -98.47
C LEU A 353 18.72 111.50 -99.69
N ARG A 354 19.31 111.66 -100.89
CA ARG A 354 18.94 110.87 -102.08
C ARG A 354 19.78 109.60 -102.24
N GLU A 355 21.03 109.61 -101.76
CA GLU A 355 21.89 108.43 -101.76
C GLU A 355 21.48 107.43 -100.66
N SER A 356 21.08 107.92 -99.47
CA SER A 356 20.60 107.05 -98.39
C SER A 356 19.30 106.31 -98.73
N MET A 357 18.39 106.91 -99.50
CA MET A 357 17.18 106.24 -99.97
C MET A 357 17.44 105.17 -101.02
N THR A 358 18.47 105.30 -101.87
CA THR A 358 18.82 104.27 -102.85
C THR A 358 19.58 103.08 -102.23
N ASP A 359 20.47 103.30 -101.25
CA ASP A 359 21.14 102.19 -100.55
C ASP A 359 20.13 101.37 -99.70
N LEU A 360 19.17 102.02 -99.05
CA LEU A 360 18.13 101.33 -98.27
C LEU A 360 17.21 100.47 -99.15
N ALA A 361 16.85 100.97 -100.34
CA ALA A 361 16.05 100.23 -101.32
C ALA A 361 16.79 98.99 -101.85
N ALA A 362 18.09 99.11 -102.13
CA ALA A 362 18.92 97.98 -102.56
C ALA A 362 18.98 96.88 -101.49
N ARG A 363 19.26 97.23 -100.23
CA ARG A 363 19.35 96.27 -99.11
C ARG A 363 18.06 95.50 -98.86
N LEU A 364 16.90 96.17 -98.96
CA LEU A 364 15.59 95.52 -98.82
C LEU A 364 15.34 94.50 -99.95
N ALA A 365 15.66 94.85 -101.20
CA ALA A 365 15.56 93.93 -102.33
C ALA A 365 16.52 92.73 -102.21
N THR A 366 17.72 92.92 -101.67
CA THR A 366 18.65 91.81 -101.37
C THR A 366 18.10 90.89 -100.28
N LEU A 367 17.46 91.42 -99.24
CA LEU A 367 16.90 90.61 -98.15
C LEU A 367 15.71 89.75 -98.63
N THR A 368 14.79 90.32 -99.42
CA THR A 368 13.66 89.55 -99.99
C THR A 368 14.14 88.52 -101.01
N ALA A 369 15.07 88.86 -101.90
CA ALA A 369 15.67 87.90 -102.83
C ALA A 369 16.49 86.77 -102.14
N ARG A 370 16.81 86.90 -100.85
CA ARG A 370 17.40 85.85 -100.01
C ARG A 370 16.34 84.99 -99.31
N LEU A 371 15.23 85.58 -98.87
CA LEU A 371 14.07 84.87 -98.31
C LEU A 371 13.27 84.07 -99.36
N GLU A 372 13.20 84.55 -100.60
CA GLU A 372 12.55 83.86 -101.73
C GLU A 372 13.46 82.81 -102.42
N GLY A 373 14.75 82.78 -102.08
CA GLY A 373 15.73 81.85 -102.65
C GLY A 373 15.97 82.04 -104.16
N ASN A 374 16.47 80.98 -104.81
CA ASN A 374 16.94 81.03 -106.20
C ASN A 374 15.83 81.15 -107.26
N GLY A 375 14.55 81.15 -106.85
CA GLY A 375 13.39 81.36 -107.75
C GLY A 375 12.87 82.80 -107.81
N SER A 376 13.45 83.74 -107.06
CA SER A 376 12.94 85.11 -106.96
C SER A 376 12.93 85.85 -108.32
N PRO A 377 11.79 86.44 -108.75
CA PRO A 377 11.71 87.21 -110.00
C PRO A 377 12.59 88.48 -109.96
N ILE A 378 12.99 88.95 -108.78
CA ILE A 378 13.92 90.07 -108.62
C ILE A 378 15.30 89.73 -109.21
N ARG A 379 15.75 88.47 -109.12
CA ARG A 379 17.04 88.04 -109.70
C ARG A 379 17.01 88.05 -111.24
N GLN A 380 15.86 87.74 -111.84
CA GLN A 380 15.67 87.81 -113.31
C GLN A 380 15.59 89.26 -113.80
N ALA A 381 14.79 90.11 -113.15
CA ALA A 381 14.62 91.51 -113.54
C ALA A 381 15.91 92.35 -113.49
N VAL A 382 16.89 91.95 -112.66
CA VAL A 382 18.19 92.62 -112.53
C VAL A 382 19.25 92.14 -113.56
N ALA A 383 18.96 91.05 -114.29
CA ALA A 383 19.85 90.50 -115.31
C ALA A 383 19.67 91.13 -116.70
N ASP A 384 18.43 91.34 -117.15
CA ASP A 384 18.13 91.52 -118.58
C ASP A 384 18.13 92.97 -119.12
N GLU A 385 17.75 94.00 -118.33
CA GLU A 385 17.59 95.37 -118.86
C GLU A 385 18.44 96.46 -118.19
N ALA A 386 18.68 97.54 -118.95
CA ALA A 386 19.88 98.36 -118.85
C ALA A 386 19.72 99.69 -118.09
N GLY A 387 20.86 100.21 -117.60
CA GLY A 387 21.10 101.66 -117.52
C GLY A 387 20.92 102.36 -116.17
N GLY A 388 20.52 101.66 -115.10
CA GLY A 388 20.35 102.25 -113.76
C GLY A 388 21.43 101.83 -112.75
N ASP A 389 22.05 102.81 -112.06
CA ASP A 389 23.08 102.58 -111.03
C ASP A 389 22.62 101.62 -109.89
N LEU A 390 21.33 101.65 -109.56
CA LEU A 390 20.71 100.76 -108.58
C LEU A 390 20.84 99.27 -108.96
N ALA A 391 20.69 98.92 -110.24
CA ALA A 391 20.72 97.53 -110.72
C ALA A 391 22.15 96.95 -110.79
N ALA A 392 23.18 97.81 -110.82
CA ALA A 392 24.57 97.40 -110.65
C ALA A 392 24.87 97.09 -109.17
N ARG A 393 24.44 97.95 -108.25
CA ARG A 393 24.67 97.81 -106.80
C ARG A 393 23.95 96.60 -106.18
N ILE A 394 22.75 96.22 -106.65
CA ILE A 394 22.06 95.01 -106.16
C ILE A 394 22.83 93.72 -106.48
N ARG A 395 23.48 93.63 -107.66
CA ARG A 395 24.31 92.46 -108.01
C ARG A 395 25.53 92.30 -107.11
N ALA A 396 26.24 93.40 -106.84
CA ALA A 396 27.45 93.38 -106.02
C ALA A 396 27.25 92.90 -104.57
N LEU A 397 26.01 92.95 -104.05
CA LEU A 397 25.67 92.47 -102.71
C LEU A 397 25.26 90.98 -102.66
N LEU A 398 24.82 90.39 -103.77
CA LEU A 398 24.42 88.97 -103.81
C LEU A 398 25.64 88.03 -103.83
N ASP A 399 26.70 88.38 -104.57
CA ASP A 399 27.94 87.60 -104.69
C ASP A 399 28.68 87.38 -103.35
N GLN A 400 28.41 88.19 -102.31
CA GLN A 400 29.13 88.11 -101.03
C GLN A 400 28.52 87.11 -100.02
N THR A 401 27.41 86.43 -100.35
CA THR A 401 26.52 85.84 -99.33
C THR A 401 26.31 84.32 -99.34
N ASP A 402 26.85 83.57 -100.30
CA ASP A 402 26.53 82.14 -100.50
C ASP A 402 27.67 81.18 -100.06
N GLY A 403 28.35 81.46 -98.94
CA GLY A 403 29.65 80.87 -98.61
C GLY A 403 29.82 80.07 -97.30
N SER A 404 28.77 79.70 -96.53
CA SER A 404 28.97 79.09 -95.20
C SER A 404 27.78 78.28 -94.61
N ALA A 405 27.83 76.94 -94.66
CA ALA A 405 26.96 76.01 -93.89
C ALA A 405 27.46 74.54 -93.95
N GLU A 406 27.48 73.78 -92.82
CA GLU A 406 27.52 72.28 -92.71
C GLU A 406 27.54 71.76 -91.21
N GLU A 407 27.27 70.44 -90.96
CA GLU A 407 27.44 69.56 -89.74
C GLU A 407 26.29 69.33 -88.65
N GLU A 408 26.16 68.08 -88.07
CA GLU A 408 25.02 67.54 -87.23
C GLU A 408 25.31 66.32 -86.22
N ALA A 409 24.39 66.01 -85.24
CA ALA A 409 23.83 64.68 -84.72
C ALA A 409 24.36 63.65 -83.58
N SER A 410 23.42 63.00 -82.80
CA SER A 410 23.24 61.54 -82.34
C SER A 410 23.44 60.87 -80.88
N THR A 411 22.95 59.59 -80.60
CA THR A 411 22.55 58.87 -79.26
C THR A 411 22.54 57.24 -79.11
N GLY A 412 22.07 56.52 -78.00
CA GLY A 412 21.81 54.98 -77.83
C GLY A 412 21.54 54.23 -76.39
N ASP A 413 20.99 52.94 -76.23
CA ASP A 413 20.68 52.11 -74.93
C ASP A 413 20.26 50.51 -74.99
N ALA A 414 20.17 49.64 -73.88
CA ALA A 414 19.64 48.17 -73.79
C ALA A 414 19.47 47.29 -72.39
N PRO A 415 18.60 46.19 -72.20
CA PRO A 415 18.31 45.33 -70.93
C PRO A 415 18.07 43.70 -70.92
N ALA A 416 17.70 42.94 -69.79
CA ALA A 416 17.50 41.40 -69.64
C ALA A 416 16.71 40.69 -68.38
N THR A 417 16.45 39.31 -68.27
CA THR A 417 15.67 38.43 -67.22
C THR A 417 16.10 36.86 -67.05
N GLU A 418 15.55 35.72 -66.42
CA GLU A 418 14.36 35.12 -65.60
C GLU A 418 14.56 33.57 -65.07
N ALA A 419 13.84 32.88 -64.08
CA ALA A 419 13.62 31.35 -63.80
C ALA A 419 12.96 30.73 -62.43
N SER A 420 12.28 29.50 -62.34
CA SER A 420 11.84 28.68 -61.07
C SER A 420 11.16 27.20 -61.15
N ALA A 421 11.05 26.27 -60.09
CA ALA A 421 10.17 24.98 -59.93
C ALA A 421 10.22 24.02 -58.60
N VAL A 422 9.37 22.93 -58.39
CA VAL A 422 9.08 22.12 -57.09
C VAL A 422 8.65 20.54 -57.09
N PRO A 423 8.51 19.74 -55.93
CA PRO A 423 8.38 18.21 -55.79
C PRO A 423 7.33 17.46 -54.80
N SER A 424 7.33 16.09 -54.57
CA SER A 424 6.38 15.16 -53.75
C SER A 424 6.92 13.67 -53.43
N ASP A 425 6.37 12.55 -52.79
CA ASP A 425 5.30 12.02 -51.79
C ASP A 425 5.44 10.44 -51.37
N GLY A 426 4.69 9.80 -50.39
CA GLY A 426 4.51 8.28 -50.16
C GLY A 426 4.20 7.63 -48.71
N THR A 427 3.60 6.39 -48.54
CA THR A 427 3.21 5.74 -47.20
C THR A 427 3.17 4.15 -47.04
N VAL A 428 3.02 3.55 -45.79
CA VAL A 428 2.35 2.24 -45.33
C VAL A 428 2.81 1.64 -43.92
N ARG A 429 2.47 0.39 -43.45
CA ARG A 429 1.97 0.06 -42.06
C ARG A 429 2.27 -1.35 -41.41
N ARG A 430 2.33 -1.45 -40.04
CA ARG A 430 2.06 -2.62 -39.08
C ARG A 430 3.01 -3.86 -38.92
N ASN A 431 3.26 -4.32 -37.66
CA ASN A 431 2.70 -5.59 -37.05
C ASN A 431 2.96 -5.81 -35.49
N ARG A 432 2.60 -7.00 -34.93
CA ARG A 432 2.24 -7.35 -33.52
C ARG A 432 3.30 -7.91 -32.52
N LYS A 433 3.23 -7.44 -31.27
CA LYS A 433 2.87 -8.11 -29.97
C LYS A 433 3.23 -9.60 -29.68
N SER A 434 3.82 -9.89 -28.50
CA SER A 434 3.75 -11.18 -27.73
C SER A 434 4.09 -11.02 -26.22
N THR A 435 3.92 -12.06 -25.37
CA THR A 435 3.97 -12.01 -23.88
C THR A 435 4.56 -13.27 -23.21
N ARG A 436 5.03 -13.21 -21.94
CA ARG A 436 5.04 -14.37 -20.98
C ARG A 436 5.45 -14.10 -19.52
N SER A 437 4.96 -14.98 -18.63
CA SER A 437 5.39 -15.37 -17.24
C SER A 437 5.56 -14.28 -16.17
N ARG A 438 5.09 -14.39 -14.91
CA ARG A 438 4.74 -15.51 -13.98
C ARG A 438 5.94 -16.27 -13.38
N ALA A 439 6.13 -16.08 -12.07
CA ALA A 439 6.77 -17.00 -11.12
C ALA A 439 6.21 -16.72 -9.71
N ALA A 440 6.17 -17.74 -8.84
CA ALA A 440 5.85 -17.62 -7.42
C ALA A 440 6.48 -18.81 -6.67
N VAL A 441 6.97 -18.55 -5.46
CA VAL A 441 7.35 -19.49 -4.39
C VAL A 441 6.98 -18.82 -3.08
#